data_AF-Q2MFE0-F1
#
_entry.id   AF-Q2MFE0-F1
#
_cell.length_a   1.000
_cell.length_b   1.000
_cell.length_c   1.000
_cell.angle_alpha   90.00
_cell.angle_beta   90.00
_cell.angle_gamma   90.00
#
_symmetry.space_group_name_H-M   'P 1'
#
loop_
_entity.id
_entity.type
_entity.pdbx_description
1 polymer ?
#
loop_
_entity_poly.entity_id
_entity_poly.type
_entity_poly.pdbx_seq_one_letter_code
_entity_poly.pdbx_strand_id
1 'polypeptide(L)'
;MRGSPQAWREAAGGLQHRADPVRLRLPLPVGEDEVMQEKRAEEYGRCATVLDVDFQVPGAAAIFDQALTNGLAAIVAHTWPGEETEKRRNGEHRLKAASQLLKVIAEKCDEAQEGIRLVPDSADEPKVAVDVAALSDALEQTQRVRHARGVGEIEQRHVAALLELDGHSCLRQVSEERRESDWVKHQIQDRYERLRAQDYLELIGEDEADRRIALAADHRPSHPDDLIDGMDVTDCPVCGREALAVTGIDDFGAGYGPGTCLVCSYVRSPAAAHDLALNHMLARHQDD
;
A
#
# COMPACT_ATOMS: atom_id res chain seq x y z
N MET A 1 43.20 -4.03 -72.56
CA MET A 1 43.84 -3.65 -71.28
C MET A 1 43.22 -2.30 -70.91
N ARG A 2 42.27 -2.16 -69.97
CA ARG A 2 42.27 -2.51 -68.54
C ARG A 2 43.49 -1.92 -67.81
N GLY A 3 43.27 -0.80 -67.14
CA GLY A 3 44.20 -0.09 -66.25
C GLY A 3 43.43 0.94 -65.42
N SER A 4 43.45 0.76 -64.10
CA SER A 4 42.99 1.70 -63.04
C SER A 4 43.92 2.95 -62.99
N PRO A 5 43.70 4.04 -62.18
CA PRO A 5 43.12 4.00 -60.83
C PRO A 5 42.30 5.20 -60.30
N GLN A 6 41.72 4.95 -59.12
CA GLN A 6 41.41 5.83 -57.97
C GLN A 6 41.91 7.30 -57.99
N ALA A 7 41.04 8.23 -57.55
CA ALA A 7 41.22 9.10 -56.34
C ALA A 7 40.15 10.23 -56.33
N TRP A 8 39.17 10.19 -55.42
CA TRP A 8 39.16 10.78 -54.06
C TRP A 8 38.95 12.32 -54.02
N ARG A 9 37.85 12.74 -53.35
CA ARG A 9 37.68 14.03 -52.61
C ARG A 9 37.53 15.31 -53.45
N GLU A 10 37.01 16.45 -52.99
CA GLU A 10 36.15 16.89 -51.85
C GLU A 10 35.66 18.32 -52.25
N ALA A 11 34.50 18.88 -51.88
CA ALA A 11 33.26 18.37 -51.27
C ALA A 11 32.10 19.37 -51.54
N ALA A 12 30.83 18.95 -51.42
CA ALA A 12 29.66 19.86 -51.42
C ALA A 12 28.54 19.28 -50.53
N GLY A 13 28.59 19.60 -49.23
CA GLY A 13 27.63 19.10 -48.26
C GLY A 13 26.26 19.77 -48.38
N GLY A 14 25.24 19.00 -48.74
CA GLY A 14 23.83 19.37 -48.59
C GLY A 14 23.19 18.57 -47.47
N LEU A 15 23.18 19.09 -46.24
CA LEU A 15 22.39 18.51 -45.15
C LEU A 15 20.89 18.73 -45.45
N GLN A 16 20.26 17.76 -46.11
CA GLN A 16 18.81 17.64 -46.11
C GLN A 16 18.37 16.97 -44.81
N HIS A 17 18.15 17.79 -43.77
CA HIS A 17 17.39 17.38 -42.59
C HIS A 17 15.96 17.01 -43.01
N ARG A 18 15.74 15.73 -43.34
CA ARG A 18 14.41 15.13 -43.19
C ARG A 18 14.14 15.01 -41.70
N ALA A 19 13.42 15.99 -41.17
CA ALA A 19 12.71 15.80 -39.92
C ALA A 19 11.65 14.72 -40.16
N ASP A 20 11.90 13.50 -39.69
CA ASP A 20 10.82 12.54 -39.52
C ASP A 20 9.80 13.17 -38.57
N PRO A 21 8.51 13.30 -38.97
CA PRO A 21 7.51 13.78 -38.05
C PRO A 21 7.41 12.75 -36.93
N VAL A 22 7.77 13.17 -35.72
CA VAL A 22 7.54 12.40 -34.49
C VAL A 22 6.05 12.13 -34.41
N ARG A 23 5.64 10.97 -34.91
CA ARG A 23 4.30 10.43 -34.70
C ARG A 23 4.24 10.13 -33.21
N LEU A 24 3.74 11.11 -32.45
CA LEU A 24 3.16 10.91 -31.14
C LEU A 24 2.17 9.75 -31.30
N ARG A 25 2.61 8.55 -30.92
CA ARG A 25 1.71 7.42 -30.74
C ARG A 25 0.84 7.82 -29.56
N LEU A 26 -0.35 8.34 -29.86
CA LEU A 26 -1.44 8.34 -28.89
C LEU A 26 -1.49 6.93 -28.28
N PRO A 27 -1.62 6.81 -26.95
CA PRO A 27 -1.80 5.51 -26.32
C PRO A 27 -2.88 4.73 -27.07
N LEU A 28 -2.59 3.48 -27.42
CA LEU A 28 -3.62 2.60 -27.97
C LEU A 28 -4.73 2.48 -26.92
N PRO A 29 -6.01 2.35 -27.33
CA PRO A 29 -7.07 2.12 -26.38
C PRO A 29 -6.76 0.84 -25.60
N VAL A 30 -6.61 1.00 -24.28
CA VAL A 30 -6.45 -0.08 -23.30
C VAL A 30 -7.57 -1.08 -23.52
N GLY A 31 -7.24 -2.37 -23.60
CA GLY A 31 -8.23 -3.41 -23.90
C GLY A 31 -9.29 -3.51 -22.80
N GLU A 32 -10.54 -3.85 -23.14
CA GLU A 32 -11.59 -4.06 -22.12
C GLU A 32 -11.17 -5.14 -21.09
N ASP A 33 -10.42 -6.15 -21.52
CA ASP A 33 -9.85 -7.20 -20.68
C ASP A 33 -8.72 -6.70 -19.75
N GLU A 34 -7.94 -5.71 -20.19
CA GLU A 34 -6.83 -5.10 -19.45
C GLU A 34 -7.37 -4.21 -18.32
N VAL A 35 -8.35 -3.35 -18.63
CA VAL A 35 -9.12 -2.58 -17.63
C VAL A 35 -9.85 -3.50 -16.63
N MET A 36 -10.22 -4.72 -17.05
CA MET A 36 -10.81 -5.70 -16.13
C MET A 36 -9.77 -6.32 -15.19
N GLN A 37 -8.53 -6.57 -15.63
CA GLN A 37 -7.48 -7.10 -14.74
C GLN A 37 -6.99 -6.04 -13.76
N GLU A 38 -6.84 -4.79 -14.19
CA GLU A 38 -6.47 -3.66 -13.33
C GLU A 38 -7.41 -3.55 -12.11
N LYS A 39 -8.73 -3.56 -12.36
CA LYS A 39 -9.75 -3.56 -11.28
C LYS A 39 -9.72 -4.78 -10.37
N ARG A 40 -9.24 -5.94 -10.85
CA ARG A 40 -9.05 -7.13 -10.01
C ARG A 40 -7.81 -6.99 -9.13
N ALA A 41 -6.74 -6.39 -9.65
CA ALA A 41 -5.56 -6.07 -8.85
C ALA A 41 -5.88 -5.05 -7.74
N GLU A 42 -6.61 -3.98 -8.06
CA GLU A 42 -7.13 -2.98 -7.11
C GLU A 42 -7.99 -3.62 -6.00
N GLU A 43 -8.97 -4.47 -6.38
CA GLU A 43 -9.84 -5.17 -5.42
C GLU A 43 -9.05 -6.18 -4.55
N TYR A 44 -8.04 -6.85 -5.11
CA TYR A 44 -7.09 -7.66 -4.36
C TYR A 44 -6.31 -6.80 -3.36
N GLY A 45 -5.71 -5.69 -3.80
CA GLY A 45 -4.92 -4.77 -2.98
C GLY A 45 -5.69 -4.27 -1.77
N ARG A 46 -6.92 -3.79 -1.99
CA ARG A 46 -7.83 -3.35 -0.92
C ARG A 46 -8.13 -4.46 0.10
N CYS A 47 -8.58 -5.62 -0.35
CA CYS A 47 -9.00 -6.70 0.55
C CYS A 47 -7.81 -7.34 1.27
N ALA A 48 -6.67 -7.51 0.61
CA ALA A 48 -5.44 -8.01 1.22
C ALA A 48 -4.90 -7.03 2.28
N THR A 49 -4.93 -5.71 2.01
CA THR A 49 -4.46 -4.71 2.97
C THR A 49 -5.32 -4.66 4.24
N VAL A 50 -6.64 -4.86 4.16
CA VAL A 50 -7.50 -4.98 5.36
C VAL A 50 -7.04 -6.15 6.24
N LEU A 51 -6.77 -7.31 5.65
CA LEU A 51 -6.32 -8.51 6.37
C LEU A 51 -4.89 -8.39 6.92
N ASP A 52 -4.05 -7.58 6.27
CA ASP A 52 -2.71 -7.20 6.75
C ASP A 52 -2.76 -6.30 8.00
N VAL A 53 -3.79 -5.44 8.11
CA VAL A 53 -4.03 -4.64 9.33
C VAL A 53 -4.53 -5.55 10.47
N ASP A 54 -5.58 -6.32 10.18
CA ASP A 54 -6.26 -7.18 11.14
C ASP A 54 -6.96 -8.33 10.40
N PHE A 55 -6.44 -9.54 10.53
CA PHE A 55 -7.04 -10.74 9.92
C PHE A 55 -8.19 -11.33 10.76
N GLN A 56 -8.49 -10.77 11.94
CA GLN A 56 -9.58 -11.18 12.82
C GLN A 56 -10.84 -10.32 12.64
N VAL A 57 -10.85 -9.37 11.69
CA VAL A 57 -12.02 -8.52 11.41
C VAL A 57 -13.30 -9.34 11.14
N PRO A 58 -14.48 -8.85 11.56
CA PRO A 58 -15.75 -9.47 11.21
C PRO A 58 -15.92 -9.64 9.69
N GLY A 59 -15.99 -10.89 9.22
CA GLY A 59 -16.10 -11.20 7.80
C GLY A 59 -14.77 -11.47 7.09
N ALA A 60 -13.63 -11.56 7.79
CA ALA A 60 -12.31 -11.88 7.23
C ALA A 60 -12.33 -13.03 6.21
N ALA A 61 -13.10 -14.10 6.46
CA ALA A 61 -13.27 -15.21 5.52
C ALA A 61 -13.81 -14.80 4.13
N ALA A 62 -14.75 -13.85 4.07
CA ALA A 62 -15.29 -13.34 2.82
C ALA A 62 -14.33 -12.35 2.13
N ILE A 63 -13.61 -11.54 2.92
CA ILE A 63 -12.57 -10.62 2.43
C ILE A 63 -11.42 -11.41 1.81
N PHE A 64 -11.00 -12.52 2.44
CA PHE A 64 -9.97 -13.42 1.93
C PHE A 64 -10.40 -14.13 0.64
N ASP A 65 -11.61 -14.71 0.60
CA ASP A 65 -12.17 -15.31 -0.61
C ASP A 65 -12.17 -14.31 -1.79
N GLN A 66 -12.52 -13.04 -1.51
CA GLN A 66 -12.57 -11.96 -2.49
C GLN A 66 -11.16 -11.56 -2.96
N ALA A 67 -10.22 -11.32 -2.03
CA ALA A 67 -8.84 -11.00 -2.36
C ALA A 67 -8.22 -12.12 -3.22
N LEU A 68 -8.29 -13.37 -2.75
CA LEU A 68 -7.66 -14.51 -3.40
C LEU A 68 -8.24 -14.77 -4.79
N THR A 69 -9.57 -14.66 -4.96
CA THR A 69 -10.21 -14.86 -6.27
C THR A 69 -9.76 -13.80 -7.27
N ASN A 70 -9.72 -12.53 -6.89
CA ASN A 70 -9.31 -11.45 -7.80
C ASN A 70 -7.81 -11.50 -8.10
N GLY A 71 -6.96 -11.72 -7.08
CA GLY A 71 -5.51 -11.81 -7.24
C GLY A 71 -5.09 -12.93 -8.17
N LEU A 72 -5.59 -14.15 -7.94
CA LEU A 72 -5.33 -15.30 -8.82
C LEU A 72 -5.90 -15.10 -10.23
N ALA A 73 -7.05 -14.43 -10.38
CA ALA A 73 -7.64 -14.18 -11.67
C ALA A 73 -6.79 -13.24 -12.53
N ALA A 74 -6.25 -12.17 -11.93
CA ALA A 74 -5.35 -11.25 -12.62
C ALA A 74 -3.99 -11.90 -12.95
N ILE A 75 -3.40 -12.67 -12.02
CA ILE A 75 -2.17 -13.46 -12.29
C ILE A 75 -2.41 -14.42 -13.46
N VAL A 76 -3.45 -15.26 -13.40
CA VAL A 76 -3.70 -16.27 -14.45
C VAL A 76 -4.00 -15.60 -15.80
N ALA A 77 -4.75 -14.49 -15.82
CA ALA A 77 -5.03 -13.76 -17.06
C ALA A 77 -3.77 -13.11 -17.67
N HIS A 78 -2.86 -12.61 -16.84
CA HIS A 78 -1.58 -12.03 -17.27
C HIS A 78 -0.62 -13.11 -17.79
N THR A 79 -0.47 -14.21 -17.05
CA THR A 79 0.50 -15.28 -17.36
C THR A 79 0.01 -16.22 -18.46
N TRP A 80 -1.28 -16.55 -18.49
CA TRP A 80 -1.90 -17.47 -19.46
C TRP A 80 -3.28 -16.97 -19.93
N PRO A 81 -3.33 -15.93 -20.79
CA PRO A 81 -4.59 -15.30 -21.20
C PRO A 81 -5.70 -16.26 -21.63
N GLY A 82 -6.86 -16.16 -21.00
CA GLY A 82 -8.05 -16.98 -21.24
C GLY A 82 -8.18 -18.18 -20.29
N GLU A 83 -7.10 -18.62 -19.64
CA GLU A 83 -7.14 -19.70 -18.64
C GLU A 83 -7.78 -19.27 -17.31
N GLU A 84 -8.08 -17.99 -17.10
CA GLU A 84 -8.87 -17.52 -15.97
C GLU A 84 -10.38 -17.78 -16.14
N THR A 85 -10.85 -18.07 -17.36
CA THR A 85 -12.28 -18.34 -17.65
C THR A 85 -12.60 -19.80 -17.95
N GLU A 86 -13.81 -20.21 -17.61
CA GLU A 86 -14.45 -21.43 -18.07
C GLU A 86 -15.66 -21.11 -18.98
N LYS A 87 -15.83 -21.89 -20.05
CA LYS A 87 -16.97 -21.75 -20.95
C LYS A 87 -18.18 -22.51 -20.42
N ARG A 88 -19.28 -21.80 -20.20
CA ARG A 88 -20.56 -22.38 -19.74
C ARG A 88 -21.34 -23.03 -20.88
N ARG A 89 -22.33 -23.86 -20.51
CA ARG A 89 -23.24 -24.56 -21.45
C ARG A 89 -24.08 -23.61 -22.32
N ASN A 90 -24.32 -22.38 -21.88
CA ASN A 90 -25.00 -21.33 -22.65
C ASN A 90 -24.06 -20.55 -23.60
N GLY A 91 -22.76 -20.88 -23.63
CA GLY A 91 -21.77 -20.23 -24.48
C GLY A 91 -21.06 -19.03 -23.83
N GLU A 92 -21.56 -18.53 -22.71
CA GLU A 92 -20.93 -17.45 -21.94
C GLU A 92 -19.62 -17.90 -21.28
N HIS A 93 -18.67 -16.97 -21.16
CA HIS A 93 -17.47 -17.16 -20.36
C HIS A 93 -17.73 -16.71 -18.92
N ARG A 94 -17.24 -17.47 -17.95
CA ARG A 94 -17.31 -17.15 -16.52
C ARG A 94 -15.93 -17.29 -15.92
N LEU A 95 -15.57 -16.40 -14.99
CA LEU A 95 -14.35 -16.56 -14.18
C LEU A 95 -14.38 -17.92 -13.43
N LYS A 96 -13.27 -18.65 -13.49
CA LYS A 96 -13.01 -19.87 -12.69
C LYS A 96 -12.98 -19.52 -11.20
N ALA A 97 -13.39 -20.44 -10.33
CA ALA A 97 -13.27 -20.27 -8.87
C ALA A 97 -11.79 -20.29 -8.44
N ALA A 98 -11.45 -19.68 -7.29
CA ALA A 98 -10.09 -19.64 -6.76
C ALA A 98 -9.39 -21.03 -6.72
N SER A 99 -10.10 -22.08 -6.31
CA SER A 99 -9.56 -23.46 -6.31
C SER A 99 -9.28 -24.01 -7.73
N GLN A 100 -10.03 -23.59 -8.75
CA GLN A 100 -9.75 -23.92 -10.14
C GLN A 100 -8.56 -23.10 -10.68
N LEU A 101 -8.37 -21.85 -10.24
CA LEU A 101 -7.22 -21.00 -10.60
C LEU A 101 -5.92 -21.50 -9.97
N LEU A 102 -5.94 -21.85 -8.68
CA LEU A 102 -4.82 -22.53 -8.00
C LEU A 102 -4.44 -23.84 -8.71
N LYS A 103 -5.43 -24.59 -9.21
CA LYS A 103 -5.18 -25.78 -10.01
C LYS A 103 -4.48 -25.47 -11.35
N VAL A 104 -4.86 -24.38 -12.04
CA VAL A 104 -4.15 -23.93 -13.25
C VAL A 104 -2.68 -23.65 -12.93
N ILE A 105 -2.39 -22.92 -11.85
CA ILE A 105 -1.01 -22.65 -11.40
C ILE A 105 -0.26 -23.96 -11.11
N ALA A 106 -0.87 -24.88 -10.36
CA ALA A 106 -0.26 -26.16 -10.01
C ALA A 106 0.04 -27.07 -11.22
N GLU A 107 -0.78 -27.00 -12.27
CA GLU A 107 -0.59 -27.77 -13.51
C GLU A 107 0.40 -27.12 -14.50
N LYS A 108 0.57 -25.79 -14.45
CA LYS A 108 1.41 -25.03 -15.40
C LYS A 108 2.80 -24.68 -14.87
N CYS A 109 3.01 -24.71 -13.56
CA CYS A 109 4.25 -24.28 -12.91
C CYS A 109 5.02 -25.42 -12.23
N ASP A 110 6.35 -25.33 -12.33
CA ASP A 110 7.26 -26.17 -11.57
C ASP A 110 7.09 -25.96 -10.06
N GLU A 111 7.34 -27.03 -9.30
CA GLU A 111 7.37 -27.03 -7.84
C GLU A 111 8.76 -26.62 -7.35
N ALA A 112 8.87 -25.55 -6.57
CA ALA A 112 10.13 -25.18 -5.90
C ALA A 112 10.36 -26.01 -4.63
N GLN A 113 9.29 -26.20 -3.89
CA GLN A 113 9.19 -26.92 -2.63
C GLN A 113 7.77 -27.46 -2.52
N GLU A 114 7.55 -28.51 -1.72
CA GLU A 114 6.23 -29.11 -1.48
C GLU A 114 5.15 -28.04 -1.22
N GLY A 115 4.18 -27.94 -2.14
CA GLY A 115 3.08 -26.96 -2.09
C GLY A 115 3.36 -25.58 -2.73
N ILE A 116 4.62 -25.23 -2.98
CA ILE A 116 5.03 -23.91 -3.51
C ILE A 116 5.36 -23.99 -5.01
N ARG A 117 4.65 -23.19 -5.80
CA ARG A 117 4.79 -23.09 -7.27
C ARG A 117 5.52 -21.81 -7.68
N LEU A 118 6.30 -21.88 -8.75
CA LEU A 118 6.98 -20.71 -9.32
C LEU A 118 6.22 -20.16 -10.54
N VAL A 119 5.49 -19.07 -10.36
CA VAL A 119 4.74 -18.39 -11.42
C VAL A 119 5.66 -17.40 -12.16
N PRO A 120 5.78 -17.45 -13.49
CA PRO A 120 6.56 -16.47 -14.24
C PRO A 120 5.84 -15.13 -14.33
N ASP A 121 6.52 -14.06 -13.90
CA ASP A 121 6.01 -12.69 -13.86
C ASP A 121 6.05 -11.99 -15.23
N SER A 122 7.07 -12.32 -16.02
CA SER A 122 7.25 -11.86 -17.40
C SER A 122 8.03 -12.89 -18.21
N ALA A 123 8.15 -12.68 -19.52
CA ALA A 123 8.85 -13.58 -20.43
C ALA A 123 10.35 -13.78 -20.10
N ASP A 124 11.00 -12.81 -19.45
CA ASP A 124 12.45 -12.75 -19.23
C ASP A 124 12.82 -12.72 -17.72
N GLU A 125 12.17 -13.59 -16.93
CA GLU A 125 12.57 -14.00 -15.56
C GLU A 125 12.64 -12.90 -14.48
N PRO A 126 11.50 -12.64 -13.82
CA PRO A 126 11.41 -13.09 -12.43
C PRO A 126 10.30 -14.14 -12.24
N LYS A 127 10.47 -15.01 -11.24
CA LYS A 127 9.46 -15.99 -10.82
C LYS A 127 8.98 -15.67 -9.41
N VAL A 128 7.67 -15.63 -9.22
CA VAL A 128 7.01 -15.39 -7.92
C VAL A 128 6.69 -16.75 -7.29
N ALA A 129 7.03 -16.90 -6.02
CA ALA A 129 6.62 -18.07 -5.24
C ALA A 129 5.16 -17.93 -4.82
N VAL A 130 4.35 -18.96 -5.09
CA VAL A 130 2.95 -19.04 -4.71
C VAL A 130 2.75 -20.30 -3.89
N ASP A 131 2.46 -20.16 -2.59
CA ASP A 131 2.10 -21.28 -1.71
C ASP A 131 0.67 -21.76 -2.00
N VAL A 132 0.56 -22.64 -3.00
CA VAL A 132 -0.72 -23.24 -3.41
C VAL A 132 -1.30 -24.11 -2.29
N ALA A 133 -0.47 -24.70 -1.42
CA ALA A 133 -0.94 -25.52 -0.31
C ALA A 133 -1.63 -24.67 0.78
N ALA A 134 -0.97 -23.60 1.26
CA ALA A 134 -1.55 -22.70 2.26
C ALA A 134 -2.80 -21.98 1.72
N LEU A 135 -2.79 -21.55 0.46
CA LEU A 135 -3.96 -20.92 -0.17
C LEU A 135 -5.12 -21.91 -0.40
N SER A 136 -4.84 -23.19 -0.64
CA SER A 136 -5.86 -24.23 -0.74
C SER A 136 -6.47 -24.59 0.62
N ASP A 137 -5.66 -24.72 1.67
CA ASP A 137 -6.13 -24.92 3.05
C ASP A 137 -7.03 -23.74 3.49
N ALA A 138 -6.59 -22.51 3.25
CA ALA A 138 -7.38 -21.31 3.54
C ALA A 138 -8.77 -21.36 2.89
N LEU A 139 -8.87 -21.74 1.61
CA LEU A 139 -10.14 -21.90 0.90
C LEU A 139 -11.04 -23.00 1.50
N GLU A 140 -10.47 -24.06 2.08
CA GLU A 140 -11.27 -25.03 2.82
C GLU A 140 -11.82 -24.43 4.12
N GLN A 141 -11.01 -23.66 4.86
CA GLN A 141 -11.47 -23.03 6.11
C GLN A 141 -12.57 -21.98 5.85
N THR A 142 -12.41 -21.11 4.85
CA THR A 142 -13.43 -20.10 4.51
C THR A 142 -14.74 -20.74 4.06
N GLN A 143 -14.68 -21.82 3.26
CA GLN A 143 -15.87 -22.57 2.85
C GLN A 143 -16.59 -23.26 4.03
N ARG A 144 -15.86 -23.76 5.04
CA ARG A 144 -16.48 -24.34 6.25
C ARG A 144 -17.31 -23.30 7.00
N VAL A 145 -16.80 -22.08 7.17
CA VAL A 145 -17.53 -20.95 7.76
C VAL A 145 -18.74 -20.59 6.90
N ARG A 146 -18.52 -20.35 5.59
CA ARG A 146 -19.54 -19.88 4.64
C ARG A 146 -20.73 -20.83 4.48
N HIS A 147 -20.50 -22.13 4.68
CA HIS A 147 -21.55 -23.15 4.65
C HIS A 147 -22.05 -23.59 6.03
N ALA A 148 -21.67 -22.89 7.11
CA ALA A 148 -22.00 -23.22 8.50
C ALA A 148 -21.68 -24.69 8.89
N ARG A 149 -20.60 -25.25 8.31
CA ARG A 149 -20.17 -26.65 8.52
C ARG A 149 -19.20 -26.84 9.67
N GLY A 150 -18.73 -25.75 10.29
CA GLY A 150 -17.86 -25.79 11.46
C GLY A 150 -17.21 -24.44 11.73
N VAL A 151 -16.34 -24.41 12.73
CA VAL A 151 -15.43 -23.29 13.00
C VAL A 151 -14.22 -23.47 12.08
N GLY A 152 -14.21 -22.75 10.96
CA GLY A 152 -13.00 -22.56 10.15
C GLY A 152 -12.40 -21.21 10.53
N GLU A 153 -11.09 -21.13 10.65
CA GLU A 153 -10.38 -19.89 11.02
C GLU A 153 -9.29 -19.60 10.00
N ILE A 154 -9.09 -18.32 9.69
CA ILE A 154 -7.95 -17.86 8.91
C ILE A 154 -6.80 -17.64 9.88
N GLU A 155 -5.68 -18.30 9.60
CA GLU A 155 -4.42 -18.13 10.33
C GLU A 155 -3.53 -17.11 9.64
N GLN A 156 -2.58 -16.53 10.40
CA GLN A 156 -1.60 -15.57 9.88
C GLN A 156 -0.80 -16.14 8.68
N ARG A 157 -0.55 -17.46 8.64
CA ARG A 157 0.12 -18.12 7.49
C ARG A 157 -0.67 -18.03 6.18
N HIS A 158 -2.01 -18.05 6.25
CA HIS A 158 -2.86 -17.91 5.06
C HIS A 158 -2.79 -16.47 4.52
N VAL A 159 -2.77 -15.49 5.42
CA VAL A 159 -2.66 -14.07 5.06
C VAL A 159 -1.28 -13.75 4.51
N ALA A 160 -0.20 -14.30 5.09
CA ALA A 160 1.14 -14.19 4.54
C ALA A 160 1.21 -14.72 3.08
N ALA A 161 0.72 -15.94 2.83
CA ALA A 161 0.66 -16.52 1.48
C ALA A 161 -0.21 -15.71 0.49
N LEU A 162 -1.26 -15.02 0.98
CA LEU A 162 -2.07 -14.12 0.17
C LEU A 162 -1.33 -12.81 -0.18
N LEU A 163 -0.56 -12.27 0.76
CA LEU A 163 0.23 -11.04 0.57
C LEU A 163 1.47 -11.27 -0.30
N GLU A 164 2.04 -12.47 -0.28
CA GLU A 164 3.16 -12.86 -1.17
C GLU A 164 2.80 -12.79 -2.67
N LEU A 165 1.50 -12.86 -3.02
CA LEU A 165 1.03 -12.66 -4.40
C LEU A 165 1.34 -11.25 -4.95
N ASP A 166 1.46 -10.21 -4.10
CA ASP A 166 1.80 -8.83 -4.50
C ASP A 166 3.21 -8.72 -5.12
N GLY A 167 4.06 -9.75 -4.92
CA GLY A 167 5.34 -9.86 -5.61
C GLY A 167 5.21 -9.93 -7.13
N HIS A 168 4.04 -10.28 -7.66
CA HIS A 168 3.74 -10.36 -9.08
C HIS A 168 3.44 -8.99 -9.68
N SER A 169 4.06 -8.64 -10.81
CA SER A 169 4.01 -7.30 -11.41
C SER A 169 2.61 -6.79 -11.71
N CYS A 170 1.70 -7.67 -12.14
CA CYS A 170 0.30 -7.32 -12.40
C CYS A 170 -0.54 -7.09 -11.14
N LEU A 171 -0.03 -7.42 -9.94
CA LEU A 171 -0.76 -7.31 -8.68
C LEU A 171 -0.28 -6.19 -7.75
N ARG A 172 0.88 -5.57 -8.02
CA ARG A 172 1.62 -4.60 -7.17
C ARG A 172 0.78 -3.39 -6.72
N GLN A 173 -0.21 -3.67 -5.89
CA GLN A 173 -1.26 -2.78 -5.41
C GLN A 173 -1.26 -2.83 -3.90
N VAL A 174 -0.98 -3.96 -3.24
CA VAL A 174 -0.78 -3.96 -1.78
C VAL A 174 0.35 -3.01 -1.39
N SER A 175 1.37 -2.82 -2.23
CA SER A 175 2.43 -1.82 -2.01
C SER A 175 2.03 -0.34 -2.28
N GLU A 176 0.89 -0.09 -2.93
CA GLU A 176 0.33 1.26 -3.18
C GLU A 176 -0.80 1.54 -2.19
N GLU A 177 -1.77 0.63 -2.08
CA GLU A 177 -2.79 0.57 -1.04
C GLU A 177 -2.21 0.50 0.37
N ARG A 178 -1.02 -0.06 0.63
CA ARG A 178 -0.35 0.09 1.94
C ARG A 178 0.08 1.52 2.20
N ARG A 179 0.53 2.29 1.20
CA ARG A 179 0.88 3.71 1.42
C ARG A 179 -0.35 4.54 1.77
N GLU A 180 -1.48 4.31 1.08
CA GLU A 180 -2.75 4.94 1.42
C GLU A 180 -3.32 4.44 2.76
N SER A 181 -3.27 3.12 2.99
CA SER A 181 -3.81 2.51 4.21
C SER A 181 -2.96 2.77 5.43
N ASP A 182 -1.64 2.94 5.32
CA ASP A 182 -0.79 3.35 6.43
C ASP A 182 -1.06 4.82 6.80
N TRP A 183 -1.33 5.69 5.81
CA TRP A 183 -1.85 7.03 6.10
C TRP A 183 -3.21 6.99 6.82
N VAL A 184 -4.16 6.17 6.35
CA VAL A 184 -5.45 5.96 7.02
C VAL A 184 -5.28 5.35 8.43
N LYS A 185 -4.40 4.35 8.62
CA LYS A 185 -4.05 3.76 9.92
C LYS A 185 -3.50 4.83 10.86
N HIS A 186 -2.57 5.67 10.40
CA HIS A 186 -2.01 6.75 11.20
C HIS A 186 -3.07 7.78 11.63
N GLN A 187 -4.03 8.11 10.76
CA GLN A 187 -5.14 8.99 11.12
C GLN A 187 -6.12 8.33 12.11
N ILE A 188 -6.42 7.04 11.94
CA ILE A 188 -7.25 6.28 12.89
C ILE A 188 -6.54 6.19 14.25
N GLN A 189 -5.24 5.90 14.26
CA GLN A 189 -4.42 5.80 15.46
C GLN A 189 -4.31 7.15 16.18
N ASP A 190 -4.05 8.25 15.47
CA ASP A 190 -4.03 9.60 16.05
C ASP A 190 -5.39 9.97 16.62
N ARG A 191 -6.49 9.62 15.94
CA ARG A 191 -7.85 9.83 16.46
C ARG A 191 -8.11 9.06 17.75
N TYR A 192 -7.72 7.79 17.84
CA TYR A 192 -7.83 7.00 19.07
C TYR A 192 -6.97 7.58 20.21
N GLU A 193 -5.76 8.02 19.89
CA GLU A 193 -4.82 8.61 20.85
C GLU A 193 -5.32 9.98 21.37
N ARG A 194 -5.96 10.80 20.52
CA ARG A 194 -6.67 12.01 20.95
C ARG A 194 -7.84 11.69 21.87
N LEU A 195 -8.68 10.70 21.54
CA LEU A 195 -9.82 10.29 22.38
C LEU A 195 -9.33 9.81 23.76
N ARG A 196 -8.32 8.94 23.80
CA ARG A 196 -7.68 8.47 25.04
C ARG A 196 -7.16 9.64 25.89
N ALA A 197 -6.58 10.67 25.26
CA ALA A 197 -6.09 11.84 25.95
C ALA A 197 -7.22 12.79 26.42
N GLN A 198 -8.38 12.81 25.73
CA GLN A 198 -9.59 13.51 26.19
C GLN A 198 -10.18 12.82 27.42
N ASP A 199 -10.40 11.50 27.37
CA ASP A 199 -10.86 10.70 28.52
C ASP A 199 -9.95 10.89 29.74
N TYR A 200 -8.64 10.97 29.51
CA TYR A 200 -7.66 11.21 30.58
C TYR A 200 -7.70 12.65 31.11
N LEU A 201 -7.96 13.66 30.26
CA LEU A 201 -8.13 15.04 30.67
C LEU A 201 -9.39 15.21 31.55
N GLU A 202 -10.50 14.57 31.16
CA GLU A 202 -11.73 14.51 31.96
C GLU A 202 -11.49 13.81 33.32
N LEU A 203 -10.70 12.74 33.34
CA LEU A 203 -10.36 11.99 34.55
C LEU A 203 -9.53 12.80 35.55
N ILE A 204 -8.57 13.62 35.10
CA ILE A 204 -7.74 14.44 36.00
C ILE A 204 -8.45 15.74 36.44
N GLY A 205 -9.35 16.27 35.60
CA GLY A 205 -10.06 17.52 35.85
C GLY A 205 -9.20 18.78 35.69
N GLU A 206 -9.87 19.93 35.62
CA GLU A 206 -9.22 21.22 35.31
C GLU A 206 -8.19 21.66 36.34
N ASP A 207 -8.43 21.44 37.65
CA ASP A 207 -7.50 21.85 38.72
C ASP A 207 -6.11 21.16 38.60
N GLU A 208 -6.07 19.88 38.23
CA GLU A 208 -4.82 19.15 37.99
C GLU A 208 -4.25 19.48 36.61
N ALA A 209 -5.09 19.76 35.61
CA ALA A 209 -4.63 20.23 34.30
C ALA A 209 -3.89 21.58 34.41
N ASP A 210 -4.46 22.54 35.13
CA ASP A 210 -3.84 23.84 35.41
C ASP A 210 -2.53 23.69 36.22
N ARG A 211 -2.50 22.79 37.23
CA ARG A 211 -1.27 22.49 37.97
C ARG A 211 -0.16 21.94 37.05
N ARG A 212 -0.52 21.12 36.05
CA ARG A 212 0.44 20.57 35.08
C ARG A 212 0.97 21.58 34.09
N ILE A 213 0.20 22.62 33.73
CA ILE A 213 0.70 23.70 32.86
C ILE A 213 1.78 24.51 33.57
N ALA A 214 1.57 24.82 34.84
CA ALA A 214 2.59 25.49 35.64
C ALA A 214 3.91 24.69 35.69
N LEU A 215 3.83 23.35 35.70
CA LEU A 215 4.99 22.45 35.59
C LEU A 215 5.54 22.34 34.16
N ALA A 216 4.70 22.49 33.14
CA ALA A 216 5.11 22.46 31.72
C ALA A 216 5.90 23.72 31.33
N ALA A 217 5.59 24.88 31.91
CA ALA A 217 6.35 26.12 31.71
C ALA A 217 7.80 26.04 32.24
N ASP A 218 8.05 25.18 33.24
CA ASP A 218 9.38 24.88 33.76
C ASP A 218 10.08 23.72 33.01
N HIS A 219 9.47 23.18 31.93
CA HIS A 219 10.07 22.09 31.16
C HIS A 219 11.42 22.50 30.55
N ARG A 220 12.37 21.57 30.60
CA ARG A 220 13.68 21.69 29.95
C ARG A 220 13.95 20.41 29.17
N PRO A 221 14.37 20.50 27.89
CA PRO A 221 14.82 19.35 27.13
C PRO A 221 15.98 18.62 27.81
N SER A 222 16.12 17.33 27.49
CA SER A 222 17.10 16.47 28.16
C SER A 222 18.52 16.66 27.63
N HIS A 223 18.68 17.12 26.39
CA HIS A 223 19.98 17.48 25.81
C HIS A 223 19.93 18.88 25.16
N PRO A 224 21.01 19.69 25.24
CA PRO A 224 21.05 21.01 24.61
C PRO A 224 20.89 20.97 23.08
N ASP A 225 21.37 19.90 22.44
CA ASP A 225 21.28 19.72 20.98
C ASP A 225 19.88 19.29 20.51
N ASP A 226 18.96 18.97 21.43
CA ASP A 226 17.53 18.76 21.11
C ASP A 226 16.83 20.09 20.75
N LEU A 227 17.45 21.24 21.11
CA LEU A 227 16.97 22.59 20.82
C LEU A 227 17.66 23.16 19.58
N ILE A 228 17.10 22.90 18.41
CA ILE A 228 17.36 23.74 17.22
C ILE A 228 16.42 24.95 17.30
N ASP A 229 16.99 26.10 17.67
CA ASP A 229 16.35 27.42 17.77
C ASP A 229 14.99 27.46 18.49
N GLY A 230 14.98 27.02 19.74
CA GLY A 230 14.08 27.59 20.75
C GLY A 230 12.62 27.16 20.73
N MET A 231 12.29 25.97 20.22
CA MET A 231 10.97 25.39 20.41
C MET A 231 10.84 24.74 21.80
N ASP A 232 10.49 25.59 22.77
CA ASP A 232 9.79 25.19 24.00
C ASP A 232 8.42 24.54 23.67
N VAL A 233 7.71 24.08 24.69
CA VAL A 233 6.39 23.41 24.57
C VAL A 233 5.44 24.12 23.61
N THR A 234 4.82 23.36 22.68
CA THR A 234 3.87 23.89 21.69
C THR A 234 2.41 23.66 22.10
N ASP A 235 1.47 24.25 21.37
CA ASP A 235 0.04 24.00 21.56
C ASP A 235 -0.32 22.51 21.36
N CYS A 236 -0.95 21.93 22.38
CA CYS A 236 -1.51 20.60 22.30
C CYS A 236 -2.87 20.62 21.59
N PRO A 237 -3.08 19.83 20.51
CA PRO A 237 -4.34 19.82 19.75
C PRO A 237 -5.49 19.10 20.47
N VAL A 238 -5.25 18.56 21.67
CA VAL A 238 -6.26 17.90 22.51
C VAL A 238 -6.77 18.83 23.61
N CYS A 239 -5.88 19.39 24.43
CA CYS A 239 -6.25 20.24 25.56
C CYS A 239 -6.18 21.74 25.27
N GLY A 240 -5.72 22.16 24.08
CA GLY A 240 -5.65 23.57 23.66
C GLY A 240 -4.72 24.44 24.52
N ARG A 241 -3.73 23.82 25.17
CA ARG A 241 -2.80 24.46 26.11
C ARG A 241 -1.36 24.24 25.61
N GLU A 242 -0.52 25.26 25.78
CA GLU A 242 0.92 25.29 25.43
C GLU A 242 1.70 24.34 26.36
N ALA A 243 1.76 23.07 25.98
CA ALA A 243 2.22 21.98 26.86
C ALA A 243 2.69 20.72 26.11
N LEU A 244 2.75 20.74 24.77
CA LEU A 244 3.26 19.64 23.97
C LEU A 244 4.79 19.74 23.84
N ALA A 245 5.52 18.93 24.61
CA ALA A 245 6.96 18.84 24.49
C ALA A 245 7.30 18.11 23.17
N VAL A 246 7.82 18.87 22.21
CA VAL A 246 8.25 18.38 20.89
C VAL A 246 9.64 17.76 21.00
N THR A 247 9.84 16.59 20.40
CA THR A 247 11.06 15.77 20.52
C THR A 247 11.75 15.51 19.17
N GLY A 248 11.36 16.24 18.12
CA GLY A 248 11.92 16.14 16.78
C GLY A 248 11.38 17.24 15.87
N ILE A 249 11.97 17.39 14.70
CA ILE A 249 11.58 18.40 13.70
C ILE A 249 10.65 17.75 12.68
N ASP A 250 9.65 18.48 12.17
CA ASP A 250 8.82 18.05 11.02
C ASP A 250 9.54 18.27 9.69
N ASP A 251 9.13 17.57 8.63
CA ASP A 251 9.82 17.57 7.33
C ASP A 251 9.88 18.95 6.64
N PHE A 252 9.14 19.95 7.13
CA PHE A 252 9.05 21.30 6.57
C PHE A 252 9.69 22.37 7.46
N GLY A 253 10.17 22.00 8.67
CA GLY A 253 10.69 22.96 9.65
C GLY A 253 9.64 23.93 10.19
N ALA A 254 8.35 23.56 10.16
CA ALA A 254 7.23 24.41 10.51
C ALA A 254 6.91 24.43 12.03
N GLY A 255 7.53 23.56 12.82
CA GLY A 255 7.41 23.48 14.28
C GLY A 255 6.32 22.51 14.77
N TYR A 256 5.87 21.59 13.92
CA TYR A 256 4.77 20.67 14.23
C TYR A 256 5.23 19.25 14.64
N GLY A 257 6.52 19.09 14.93
CA GLY A 257 7.17 17.79 15.17
C GLY A 257 6.51 16.85 16.20
N PRO A 258 6.92 15.57 16.21
CA PRO A 258 6.41 14.57 17.15
C PRO A 258 6.70 14.95 18.60
N GLY A 259 5.88 14.50 19.55
CA GLY A 259 6.02 14.94 20.94
C GLY A 259 4.98 14.36 21.89
N THR A 260 5.03 14.76 23.16
CA THR A 260 4.09 14.33 24.20
C THR A 260 3.58 15.50 25.02
N CYS A 261 2.27 15.54 25.30
CA CYS A 261 1.67 16.60 26.10
C CYS A 261 1.87 16.35 27.59
N LEU A 262 2.48 17.31 28.28
CA LEU A 262 2.76 17.23 29.71
C LEU A 262 1.48 17.35 30.59
N VAL A 263 0.37 17.79 30.00
CA VAL A 263 -0.94 17.93 30.67
C VAL A 263 -1.81 16.68 30.47
N CYS A 264 -2.30 16.47 29.25
CA CYS A 264 -3.24 15.39 28.90
C CYS A 264 -2.58 14.09 28.42
N SER A 265 -1.23 14.02 28.41
CA SER A 265 -0.47 12.84 28.00
C SER A 265 -0.72 12.37 26.56
N TYR A 266 -1.31 13.20 25.69
CA TYR A 266 -1.43 12.94 24.25
C TYR A 266 -0.04 12.81 23.59
N VAL A 267 0.17 11.75 22.83
CA VAL A 267 1.39 11.50 22.04
C VAL A 267 1.13 11.83 20.56
N ARG A 268 1.78 12.88 20.06
CA ARG A 268 1.78 13.21 18.62
C ARG A 268 2.79 12.32 17.91
N SER A 269 2.32 11.44 17.03
CA SER A 269 3.17 10.60 16.18
C SER A 269 3.89 11.43 15.09
N PRO A 270 4.99 10.92 14.49
CA PRO A 270 5.63 11.58 13.34
C PRO A 270 4.69 11.77 12.15
N ALA A 271 3.77 10.83 11.91
CA ALA A 271 2.76 10.96 10.85
C ALA A 271 1.74 12.08 11.15
N ALA A 272 1.27 12.19 12.39
CA ALA A 272 0.38 13.28 12.80
C ALA A 272 1.08 14.65 12.78
N ALA A 273 2.39 14.68 13.06
CA ALA A 273 3.24 15.86 12.90
C ALA A 273 3.38 16.29 11.43
N HIS A 274 3.63 15.34 10.52
CA HIS A 274 3.70 15.58 9.08
C HIS A 274 2.38 16.13 8.53
N ASP A 275 1.24 15.50 8.85
CA ASP A 275 -0.09 15.96 8.42
C ASP A 275 -0.36 17.40 8.90
N LEU A 276 0.02 17.76 10.13
CA LEU A 276 -0.14 19.14 10.65
C LEU A 276 0.75 20.15 9.90
N ALA A 277 2.02 19.81 9.69
CA ALA A 277 2.96 20.67 8.95
C ALA A 277 2.52 20.87 7.49
N LEU A 278 2.10 19.80 6.82
CA LEU A 278 1.58 19.84 5.45
C LEU A 278 0.34 20.73 5.35
N ASN A 279 -0.62 20.60 6.28
CA ASN A 279 -1.80 21.47 6.31
C ASN A 279 -1.44 22.94 6.57
N HIS A 280 -0.46 23.23 7.44
CA HIS A 280 0.05 24.59 7.62
C HIS A 280 0.64 25.16 6.32
N MET A 281 1.47 24.38 5.63
CA MET A 281 2.08 24.81 4.36
C MET A 281 1.03 25.01 3.25
N LEU A 282 0.02 24.15 3.16
CA LEU A 282 -1.09 24.30 2.21
C LEU A 282 -1.95 25.54 2.49
N ALA A 283 -2.22 25.85 3.76
CA ALA A 283 -2.96 27.07 4.14
C ALA A 283 -2.21 28.34 3.73
N ARG A 284 -0.90 28.41 4.01
CA ARG A 284 -0.05 29.55 3.59
C ARG A 284 -0.11 29.83 2.09
N HIS A 285 -0.15 28.77 1.26
CA HIS A 285 -0.25 28.90 -0.19
C HIS A 285 -1.65 29.24 -0.72
N GLN A 286 -2.68 29.30 0.13
CA GLN A 286 -4.03 29.76 -0.23
C GLN A 286 -4.27 31.24 0.14
N ASP A 287 -3.43 31.80 1.02
CA ASP A 287 -3.47 33.20 1.46
C ASP A 287 -2.55 34.15 0.65
N ASP A 288 -1.71 33.60 -0.25
CA ASP A 288 -0.80 34.30 -1.18
C ASP A 288 -1.42 34.50 -2.60
#